data_AF-A0A2I0EWL9-F1
#
_entry.id   AF-A0A2I0EWL9-F1
#
_cell.length_a   1.000
_cell.length_b   1.000
_cell.length_c   1.000
_cell.angle_alpha   90.00
_cell.angle_beta   90.00
_cell.angle_gamma   90.00
#
_symmetry.space_group_name_H-M   'P 1'
#
loop_
_entity.id
_entity.type
_entity.pdbx_description
1 polymer ?
#
loop_
_entity_poly.entity_id
_entity_poly.type
_entity_poly.pdbx_seq_one_letter_code
_entity_poly.pdbx_strand_id
1 'polypeptide(L)'
;MAFDYDLDYKNLDLRKNPELYRVGKGEQGVLMVEPYKSEILPHWRFKTPDIAQESCDKISELFEEYRKQDDFVGMDMARKFIQMGYTRARRYTNYKGGRKYNEDGSIKDREIDEEKAESAAIFKKRWDEIREDEDYLRRKKEHQKKYG
;
A
#
# COMPACT_ATOMS: atom_id res chain seq x y z
N MET A 1 9.80 2.46 -15.93
CA MET A 1 10.98 1.63 -15.60
C MET A 1 10.68 0.65 -14.46
N ALA A 2 11.63 -0.22 -14.08
CA ALA A 2 11.52 -1.03 -12.86
C ALA A 2 11.66 -0.16 -11.60
N PHE A 3 11.21 -0.67 -10.45
CA PHE A 3 11.50 -0.04 -9.15
C PHE A 3 13.00 -0.21 -8.87
N ASP A 4 13.67 0.87 -8.49
CA ASP A 4 15.10 0.87 -8.19
C ASP A 4 15.31 0.33 -6.77
N TYR A 5 16.08 -0.72 -6.60
CA TYR A 5 16.38 -1.30 -5.28
C TYR A 5 17.79 -0.94 -4.79
N ASP A 6 18.59 -0.25 -5.60
CA ASP A 6 19.98 0.07 -5.31
C ASP A 6 20.15 1.40 -4.54
N LEU A 7 19.08 2.19 -4.42
CA LEU A 7 19.08 3.41 -3.61
C LEU A 7 19.16 3.12 -2.11
N ASP A 8 19.85 3.98 -1.36
CA ASP A 8 19.93 3.91 0.10
C ASP A 8 18.65 4.47 0.76
N TYR A 9 17.55 3.73 0.62
CA TYR A 9 16.25 4.05 1.21
C TYR A 9 16.27 4.26 2.73
N LYS A 10 17.30 3.78 3.43
CA LYS A 10 17.42 3.94 4.88
C LYS A 10 17.76 5.37 5.27
N ASN A 11 18.57 6.06 4.47
CA ASN A 11 19.01 7.43 4.73
C ASN A 11 18.42 8.45 3.74
N LEU A 12 17.67 7.98 2.72
CA LEU A 12 17.05 8.81 1.71
C LEU A 12 15.66 9.30 2.11
N ASP A 13 15.49 10.62 2.09
CA ASP A 13 14.20 11.29 2.23
C ASP A 13 13.61 11.56 0.83
N LEU A 14 12.61 10.77 0.43
CA LEU A 14 11.95 10.88 -0.88
C LEU A 14 10.87 11.96 -0.93
N ARG A 15 10.53 12.59 0.19
CA ARG A 15 9.75 13.83 0.17
C ARG A 15 10.60 14.99 -0.32
N LYS A 16 11.88 15.02 0.10
CA LYS A 16 12.84 16.06 -0.34
C LYS A 16 13.42 15.81 -1.72
N ASN A 17 13.50 14.53 -2.14
CA ASN A 17 14.09 14.12 -3.42
C ASN A 17 13.09 13.28 -4.25
N PRO A 18 11.90 13.80 -4.58
CA PRO A 18 10.86 13.03 -5.25
C PRO A 18 11.26 12.54 -6.65
N GLU A 19 12.19 13.19 -7.33
CA GLU A 19 12.74 12.80 -8.63
C GLU A 19 13.46 11.43 -8.63
N LEU A 20 13.94 11.00 -7.47
CA LEU A 20 14.56 9.69 -7.27
C LEU A 20 13.51 8.59 -7.10
N TYR A 21 12.25 8.94 -6.82
CA TYR A 21 11.19 7.97 -6.69
C TYR A 21 10.77 7.41 -8.06
N ARG A 22 10.77 6.08 -8.19
CA ARG A 22 10.26 5.35 -9.35
C ARG A 22 8.98 4.61 -8.97
N VAL A 23 7.93 4.79 -9.78
CA VAL A 23 6.62 4.16 -9.52
C VAL A 23 6.69 2.65 -9.78
N GLY A 24 6.85 1.87 -8.71
CA GLY A 24 6.91 0.40 -8.78
C GLY A 24 5.56 -0.27 -9.07
N LYS A 25 5.59 -1.52 -9.55
CA LYS A 25 4.38 -2.34 -9.80
C LYS A 25 3.76 -2.80 -8.47
N GLY A 26 2.44 -2.75 -8.38
CA GLY A 26 1.72 -3.14 -7.15
C GLY A 26 2.29 -2.45 -5.92
N GLU A 27 2.73 -3.24 -4.93
CA GLU A 27 3.24 -2.82 -3.62
C GLU A 27 4.77 -2.63 -3.57
N GLN A 28 5.48 -2.72 -4.70
CA GLN A 28 6.94 -2.52 -4.72
C GLN A 28 7.30 -1.16 -4.10
N GLY A 29 8.29 -1.16 -3.20
CA GLY A 29 8.76 0.03 -2.49
C GLY A 29 8.00 0.42 -1.22
N VAL A 30 6.81 -0.14 -0.95
CA VAL A 30 5.88 0.40 0.05
C VAL A 30 6.45 0.41 1.49
N LEU A 31 7.32 -0.54 1.83
CA LEU A 31 7.99 -0.62 3.13
C LEU A 31 9.43 -0.08 3.13
N MET A 32 9.82 0.66 2.09
CA MET A 32 11.18 1.22 1.95
C MET A 32 11.18 2.75 1.84
N VAL A 33 10.17 3.33 1.22
CA VAL A 33 10.13 4.76 0.88
C VAL A 33 9.84 5.61 2.12
N GLU A 34 10.86 6.31 2.61
CA GLU A 34 10.77 7.27 3.72
C GLU A 34 10.53 8.70 3.23
N PRO A 35 9.87 9.56 4.05
CA PRO A 35 9.36 9.32 5.41
C PRO A 35 7.97 8.63 5.45
N TYR A 36 7.37 8.41 4.28
CA TYR A 36 5.99 7.94 4.14
C TYR A 36 5.72 6.58 4.79
N LYS A 37 6.68 5.65 4.71
CA LYS A 37 6.58 4.38 5.45
C LYS A 37 6.37 4.64 6.93
N SER A 38 7.21 5.47 7.55
CA SER A 38 7.16 5.75 8.98
C SER A 38 5.89 6.48 9.40
N GLU A 39 5.33 7.30 8.53
CA GLU A 39 4.06 8.00 8.77
C GLU A 39 2.84 7.08 8.63
N ILE A 40 2.81 6.22 7.62
CA ILE A 40 1.61 5.42 7.28
C ILE A 40 1.56 4.09 8.04
N LEU A 41 2.70 3.40 8.21
CA LEU A 41 2.77 2.05 8.80
C LEU A 41 2.18 1.94 10.22
N PRO A 42 2.28 2.94 11.12
CA PRO A 42 1.64 2.89 12.44
C PRO A 42 0.12 2.70 12.36
N HIS A 43 -0.53 3.25 11.33
CA HIS A 43 -1.98 3.20 11.12
C HIS A 43 -2.44 1.96 10.34
N TRP A 44 -1.52 1.20 9.76
CA TRP A 44 -1.85 0.08 8.88
C TRP A 44 -2.15 -1.21 9.66
N ARG A 45 -3.44 -1.56 9.84
CA ARG A 45 -3.91 -2.71 10.64
C ARG A 45 -5.16 -3.32 10.01
N PHE A 46 -5.39 -4.61 10.19
CA PHE A 46 -6.52 -5.34 9.59
C PHE A 46 -6.93 -6.57 10.43
N LYS A 47 -6.84 -6.47 11.76
CA LYS A 47 -7.13 -7.62 12.62
C LYS A 47 -8.63 -7.98 12.58
N THR A 48 -9.49 -6.98 12.60
CA THR A 48 -10.95 -7.12 12.54
C THR A 48 -11.48 -6.12 11.47
N PRO A 49 -12.73 -6.24 11.01
CA PRO A 49 -13.35 -5.30 10.08
C PRO A 49 -13.30 -3.86 10.59
N ASP A 50 -13.63 -3.63 11.87
CA ASP A 50 -13.57 -2.30 12.48
C ASP A 50 -12.16 -1.71 12.42
N ILE A 51 -11.14 -2.50 12.77
CA ILE A 51 -9.73 -2.07 12.70
C ILE A 51 -9.31 -1.82 11.24
N ALA A 52 -9.79 -2.63 10.29
CA ALA A 52 -9.52 -2.43 8.87
C ALA A 52 -10.17 -1.15 8.34
N GLN A 53 -11.37 -0.81 8.81
CA GLN A 53 -12.08 0.42 8.49
C GLN A 53 -11.32 1.63 9.03
N GLU A 54 -10.97 1.65 10.32
CA GLU A 54 -10.15 2.71 10.93
C GLU A 54 -8.82 2.89 10.19
N SER A 55 -8.18 1.78 9.82
CA SER A 55 -6.94 1.79 9.05
C SER A 55 -7.12 2.41 7.67
N CYS A 56 -8.17 2.01 6.93
CA CYS A 56 -8.47 2.60 5.62
C CYS A 56 -8.74 4.10 5.73
N ASP A 57 -9.52 4.52 6.72
CA ASP A 57 -9.89 5.92 6.90
C ASP A 57 -8.67 6.76 7.25
N LYS A 58 -7.82 6.33 8.19
CA LYS A 58 -6.57 7.05 8.51
C LYS A 58 -5.59 7.14 7.35
N ILE A 59 -5.41 6.06 6.59
CA ILE A 59 -4.52 6.09 5.43
C ILE A 59 -5.09 6.97 4.32
N SER A 60 -6.42 7.09 4.23
CA SER A 60 -7.07 7.94 3.23
C SER A 60 -7.06 9.41 3.64
N GLU A 61 -7.16 9.73 4.93
CA GLU A 61 -6.85 11.06 5.45
C GLU A 61 -5.43 11.48 5.07
N LEU A 62 -4.44 10.59 5.25
CA LEU A 62 -3.05 10.85 4.84
C LEU A 62 -2.93 11.05 3.32
N PHE A 63 -3.60 10.22 2.51
CA PHE A 63 -3.64 10.39 1.05
C PHE A 63 -4.15 11.77 0.63
N GLU A 64 -5.24 12.24 1.24
CA GLU A 64 -5.79 13.57 0.98
C GLU A 64 -4.87 14.70 1.47
N GLU A 65 -4.17 14.49 2.59
CA GLU A 65 -3.21 15.46 3.10
C GLU A 65 -2.01 15.60 2.14
N TYR A 66 -1.45 14.49 1.66
CA TYR A 66 -0.41 14.51 0.63
C TYR A 66 -0.91 15.18 -0.65
N ARG A 67 -2.16 14.92 -1.07
CA ARG A 67 -2.77 15.60 -2.23
C ARG A 67 -2.78 17.12 -2.06
N LYS A 68 -3.21 17.62 -0.90
CA LYS A 68 -3.25 19.07 -0.60
C LYS A 68 -1.86 19.71 -0.63
N GLN A 69 -0.83 18.94 -0.25
CA GLN A 69 0.57 19.38 -0.23
C GLN A 69 1.27 19.24 -1.59
N ASP A 70 0.55 18.84 -2.64
CA ASP A 70 1.11 18.51 -3.95
C ASP A 70 2.13 17.36 -3.94
N ASP A 71 2.04 16.46 -2.95
CA ASP A 71 2.98 15.38 -2.70
C ASP A 71 2.52 14.06 -3.34
N PHE A 72 2.92 13.86 -4.60
CA PHE A 72 2.59 12.63 -5.33
C PHE A 72 3.20 11.37 -4.71
N VAL A 73 4.43 11.42 -4.16
CA VAL A 73 5.09 10.23 -3.62
C VAL A 73 4.32 9.73 -2.39
N GLY A 74 3.88 10.65 -1.54
CA GLY A 74 3.00 10.34 -0.40
C GLY A 74 1.66 9.75 -0.82
N MET A 75 1.01 10.34 -1.84
CA MET A 75 -0.23 9.78 -2.40
C MET A 75 -0.02 8.34 -2.89
N ASP A 76 1.06 8.07 -3.63
CA ASP A 76 1.34 6.73 -4.15
C ASP A 76 1.67 5.72 -3.04
N MET A 77 2.35 6.16 -1.97
CA MET A 77 2.61 5.33 -0.80
C MET A 77 1.32 4.97 -0.07
N ALA A 78 0.45 5.95 0.24
CA ALA A 78 -0.83 5.70 0.88
C ALA A 78 -1.69 4.70 0.05
N ARG A 79 -1.77 4.90 -1.27
CA ARG A 79 -2.44 3.97 -2.19
C ARG A 79 -1.86 2.56 -2.12
N LYS A 80 -0.53 2.42 -2.10
CA LYS A 80 0.15 1.12 -1.99
C LYS A 80 -0.07 0.46 -0.63
N PHE A 81 -0.16 1.21 0.46
CA PHE A 81 -0.51 0.68 1.77
C PHE A 81 -1.96 0.16 1.81
N ILE A 82 -2.91 0.87 1.20
CA ILE A 82 -4.28 0.38 1.02
C ILE A 82 -4.30 -0.93 0.20
N GLN A 83 -3.55 -0.97 -0.91
CA GLN A 83 -3.39 -2.19 -1.71
C GLN A 83 -2.81 -3.35 -0.89
N MET A 84 -1.75 -3.09 -0.12
CA MET A 84 -1.12 -4.06 0.76
C MET A 84 -2.09 -4.56 1.83
N GLY A 85 -2.96 -3.69 2.34
CA GLY A 85 -4.05 -4.04 3.25
C GLY A 85 -4.96 -5.10 2.63
N TYR A 86 -5.41 -4.87 1.39
CA TYR A 86 -6.21 -5.83 0.65
C TYR A 86 -5.50 -7.17 0.44
N THR A 87 -4.27 -7.17 -0.08
CA THR A 87 -3.56 -8.41 -0.41
C THR A 87 -3.20 -9.22 0.83
N ARG A 88 -2.83 -8.54 1.92
CA ARG A 88 -2.51 -9.18 3.21
C ARG A 88 -3.77 -9.68 3.90
N ALA A 89 -4.84 -8.91 4.00
CA ALA A 89 -6.10 -9.39 4.55
C ALA A 89 -6.61 -10.60 3.76
N ARG A 90 -6.57 -10.55 2.42
CA ARG A 90 -6.97 -11.68 1.56
C ARG A 90 -6.08 -12.91 1.73
N ARG A 91 -4.79 -12.73 2.01
CA ARG A 91 -3.89 -13.83 2.37
C ARG A 91 -4.34 -14.51 3.66
N TYR A 92 -4.73 -13.72 4.67
CA TYR A 92 -5.19 -14.23 5.96
C TYR A 92 -6.59 -14.85 5.87
N THR A 93 -7.45 -14.37 4.96
CA THR A 93 -8.71 -15.05 4.62
C THR A 93 -8.49 -16.48 4.16
N ASN A 94 -7.45 -16.74 3.36
CA ASN A 94 -7.25 -18.06 2.77
C ASN A 94 -6.40 -18.98 3.63
N TYR A 95 -5.53 -18.43 4.48
CA TYR A 95 -4.58 -19.22 5.25
C TYR A 95 -4.44 -18.64 6.65
N LYS A 96 -4.77 -19.44 7.66
CA LYS A 96 -4.63 -19.07 9.08
C LYS A 96 -3.23 -18.55 9.38
N GLY A 97 -3.15 -17.36 9.97
CA GLY A 97 -1.89 -16.67 10.26
C GLY A 97 -1.11 -16.19 9.01
N GLY A 98 -1.72 -16.19 7.83
CA GLY A 98 -1.14 -15.72 6.57
C GLY A 98 -0.10 -16.66 5.93
N ARG A 99 0.15 -17.84 6.52
CA ARG A 99 1.16 -18.81 6.06
C ARG A 99 0.57 -19.72 4.99
N LYS A 100 0.89 -19.45 3.71
CA LYS A 100 0.41 -20.26 2.57
C LYS A 100 1.13 -21.60 2.42
N TYR A 101 2.38 -21.66 2.80
CA TYR A 101 3.22 -22.84 2.57
C TYR A 101 3.45 -23.59 3.89
N ASN A 102 3.48 -24.91 3.80
CA ASN A 102 4.00 -25.81 4.83
C ASN A 102 5.54 -25.76 4.85
N GLU A 103 6.14 -26.41 5.85
CA GLU A 103 7.62 -26.48 5.98
C GLU A 103 8.27 -27.22 4.80
N ASP A 104 7.55 -28.17 4.20
CA ASP A 104 7.95 -28.92 3.00
C ASP A 104 7.74 -28.15 1.68
N GLY A 105 7.24 -26.91 1.74
CA GLY A 105 6.95 -26.09 0.57
C GLY A 105 5.61 -26.38 -0.12
N SER A 106 4.84 -27.37 0.33
CA SER A 106 3.49 -27.63 -0.17
C SER A 106 2.53 -26.49 0.21
N ILE A 107 1.47 -26.29 -0.58
CA ILE A 107 0.45 -25.28 -0.31
C ILE A 107 -0.52 -25.83 0.73
N LYS A 108 -0.80 -25.05 1.79
CA LYS A 108 -1.81 -25.40 2.79
C LYS A 108 -3.22 -25.39 2.20
N ASP A 109 -4.09 -26.20 2.78
CA ASP A 109 -5.52 -26.11 2.51
C ASP A 109 -6.07 -24.75 2.92
N ARG A 110 -7.09 -24.31 2.19
CA ARG A 110 -7.74 -23.03 2.46
C ARG A 110 -8.78 -23.21 3.55
N GLU A 111 -8.66 -22.41 4.59
CA GLU A 111 -9.68 -22.23 5.62
C GLU A 111 -10.17 -20.79 5.50
N ILE A 112 -11.43 -20.60 5.09
CA ILE A 112 -11.97 -19.25 4.87
C ILE A 112 -12.31 -18.61 6.20
N ASP A 113 -11.55 -17.59 6.56
CA ASP A 113 -11.85 -16.68 7.66
C ASP A 113 -12.71 -15.52 7.15
N GLU A 114 -14.00 -15.53 7.51
CA GLU A 114 -15.00 -14.55 7.06
C GLU A 114 -14.68 -13.13 7.57
N GLU A 115 -14.19 -13.01 8.80
CA GLU A 115 -13.80 -11.72 9.39
C GLU A 115 -12.63 -11.08 8.62
N LYS A 116 -11.68 -11.90 8.18
CA LYS A 116 -10.61 -11.45 7.27
C LYS A 116 -11.12 -11.16 5.86
N ALA A 117 -12.11 -11.90 5.39
CA ALA A 117 -12.71 -11.64 4.08
C ALA A 117 -13.37 -10.26 4.05
N GLU A 118 -14.10 -9.90 5.11
CA GLU A 118 -14.70 -8.58 5.27
C GLU A 118 -13.63 -7.48 5.39
N SER A 119 -12.60 -7.70 6.22
CA SER A 119 -11.44 -6.80 6.30
C SER A 119 -10.81 -6.55 4.92
N ALA A 120 -10.66 -7.61 4.12
CA ALA A 120 -10.14 -7.50 2.75
C ALA A 120 -11.09 -6.72 1.83
N ALA A 121 -12.41 -6.90 1.96
CA ALA A 121 -13.40 -6.19 1.17
C ALA A 121 -13.35 -4.66 1.43
N ILE A 122 -13.15 -4.24 2.67
CA ILE A 122 -12.99 -2.84 3.06
C ILE A 122 -11.79 -2.20 2.33
N PHE A 123 -10.60 -2.80 2.44
CA PHE A 123 -9.42 -2.33 1.70
C PHE A 123 -9.62 -2.37 0.19
N LYS A 124 -10.28 -3.40 -0.33
CA LYS A 124 -10.54 -3.54 -1.77
C LYS A 124 -11.37 -2.39 -2.31
N LYS A 125 -12.45 -2.03 -1.62
CA LYS A 125 -13.31 -0.91 -1.99
C LYS A 125 -12.52 0.39 -2.07
N ARG A 126 -11.78 0.74 -1.01
CA ARG A 126 -10.94 1.96 -1.01
C ARG A 126 -9.83 1.91 -2.05
N TRP A 127 -9.25 0.74 -2.29
CA TRP A 127 -8.23 0.58 -3.33
C TRP A 127 -8.78 0.86 -4.72
N ASP A 128 -9.99 0.36 -5.03
CA ASP A 128 -10.63 0.58 -6.32
C ASP A 128 -11.01 2.05 -6.51
N GLU A 129 -11.54 2.72 -5.48
CA GLU A 129 -11.80 4.17 -5.48
C GLU A 129 -10.52 4.97 -5.83
N ILE A 130 -9.40 4.73 -5.14
CA ILE A 130 -8.15 5.46 -5.40
C ILE A 130 -7.56 5.13 -6.79
N ARG A 131 -7.80 3.92 -7.31
CA ARG A 131 -7.32 3.52 -8.64
C ARG A 131 -8.05 4.24 -9.78
N GLU A 132 -9.27 4.67 -9.54
CA GLU A 132 -10.10 5.41 -10.48
C GLU A 132 -10.00 6.93 -10.28
N ASP A 133 -9.29 7.37 -9.22
CA ASP A 133 -9.08 8.78 -8.93
C ASP A 133 -8.30 9.50 -10.04
N GLU A 134 -8.97 10.44 -10.71
CA GLU A 134 -8.45 11.13 -11.89
C GLU A 134 -7.22 11.98 -11.58
N ASP A 135 -7.20 12.65 -10.42
CA ASP A 135 -6.07 13.51 -10.02
C ASP A 135 -4.82 12.69 -9.73
N TYR A 136 -4.96 11.58 -8.99
CA TYR A 136 -3.88 10.63 -8.75
C TYR A 136 -3.35 10.04 -10.07
N LEU A 137 -4.23 9.63 -10.98
CA LEU A 137 -3.85 9.09 -12.29
C LEU A 137 -3.07 10.12 -13.13
N ARG A 138 -3.51 11.38 -13.11
CA ARG A 138 -2.83 12.50 -13.78
C ARG A 138 -1.43 12.72 -13.21
N ARG A 139 -1.31 12.91 -11.88
CA ARG A 139 -0.03 13.12 -11.19
C ARG A 139 0.94 11.96 -11.38
N LYS A 140 0.43 10.72 -11.32
CA LYS A 140 1.20 9.52 -11.60
C LYS A 140 1.80 9.55 -13.01
N LYS A 141 0.98 9.87 -14.01
CA LYS A 141 1.43 9.95 -15.40
C LYS A 141 2.48 11.06 -15.59
N GLU A 142 2.27 12.22 -14.96
CA GLU A 142 3.22 13.34 -14.98
C GLU A 142 4.56 12.95 -14.35
N HIS A 143 4.55 12.34 -13.16
CA HIS A 143 5.75 11.88 -12.46
C HIS A 143 6.50 10.83 -13.29
N GLN A 144 5.79 9.84 -13.82
CA GLN A 144 6.37 8.82 -14.69
C GLN A 144 6.95 9.41 -15.97
N LYS A 145 6.34 10.44 -16.56
CA LYS A 145 6.88 11.11 -17.75
C LYS A 145 8.15 11.90 -17.42
N LYS A 146 8.17 12.57 -16.26
CA LYS A 146 9.28 13.46 -15.87
C LYS A 146 10.49 12.68 -15.35
N TYR A 147 10.26 11.57 -14.67
CA TYR A 147 11.31 10.86 -13.94
C TYR A 147 11.39 9.36 -14.29
N GLY A 148 10.31 8.71 -14.74
CA GLY A 148 10.19 7.23 -14.79
C GLY A 148 10.57 6.50 -16.07
#